data_AF-A0A8S4S7Q7-F1
#
_entry.id   AF-A0A8S4S7Q7-F1
#
_cell.length_a   1.000
_cell.length_b   1.000
_cell.length_c   1.000
_cell.angle_alpha   90.00
_cell.angle_beta   90.00
_cell.angle_gamma   90.00
#
_symmetry.space_group_name_H-M   'P 1'
#
loop_
_entity.id
_entity.type
_entity.pdbx_description
1 polymer ?
#
loop_
_entity_poly.entity_id
_entity_poly.type
_entity_poly.pdbx_seq_one_letter_code
_entity_poly.pdbx_strand_id
1 'polypeptide(L)'
;VTLDLMLPGDDNPRYTLYIVDQKKSQAINKYAVFIVPQGRESEWLFGTPAGRRQLQESARFGRLVVAVLRRGHVFESLDAVKEELAHSAKMLVPNGFTGQMPFLSLGSDVGRRVKVHEGSSKVSGDYVVEDVDVEGATYRRLVFLDNQFLVQSEAKLKTVKRKNKSKQVVDFGHITVYHAFMSVGVQLTNNQKVAVLGLGGGSLCMFLKKCFGDLKVTAVDLDPAMLEVAKNHFECEVDEKLEVQIKDGLDFLRDEAESGNQYGAVLFDMDSKDRTVGLSCPPRQFLSDEVLQHVNRVLNNDGQFILNLVCRDTQLHETIMTTLKKHFKHLVAVKLYEDVNEVVFATNGNRQYSMDSFEEAARTLNASARERNLVKIKCVDLKDFLQSITIVS
;
A
#
# COMPACT_ATOMS: atom_id res chain seq x y z
N VAL A 1 -20.44 -2.64 15.81
CA VAL A 1 -20.56 -4.10 16.04
C VAL A 1 -20.16 -4.82 14.76
N THR A 2 -19.54 -6.00 14.86
CA THR A 2 -19.15 -6.82 13.71
C THR A 2 -19.78 -8.19 13.85
N LEU A 3 -20.33 -8.74 12.76
CA LEU A 3 -20.93 -10.07 12.71
C LEU A 3 -20.42 -10.80 11.46
N ASP A 4 -20.02 -12.05 11.60
CA ASP A 4 -19.70 -12.91 10.47
C ASP A 4 -20.88 -13.83 10.19
N LEU A 5 -21.28 -13.93 8.92
CA LEU A 5 -22.31 -14.85 8.45
C LEU A 5 -21.64 -16.03 7.74
N MET A 6 -21.92 -17.23 8.21
CA MET A 6 -21.38 -18.49 7.69
C MET A 6 -22.44 -19.20 6.84
N LEU A 7 -22.01 -19.98 5.85
CA LEU A 7 -22.85 -21.03 5.31
C LEU A 7 -22.78 -22.29 6.20
N PRO A 8 -23.85 -23.08 6.28
CA PRO A 8 -23.79 -24.36 6.99
C PRO A 8 -22.68 -25.26 6.44
N GLY A 9 -21.74 -25.65 7.31
CA GLY A 9 -20.62 -26.53 6.95
C GLY A 9 -19.38 -25.84 6.42
N ASP A 10 -19.36 -24.52 6.27
CA ASP A 10 -18.16 -23.76 5.91
C ASP A 10 -17.40 -23.27 7.15
N ASP A 11 -16.08 -23.40 7.11
CA ASP A 11 -15.17 -22.88 8.14
C ASP A 11 -14.82 -21.39 7.91
N ASN A 12 -15.14 -20.84 6.75
CA ASN A 12 -14.85 -19.46 6.37
C ASN A 12 -16.13 -18.63 6.23
N PRO A 13 -16.19 -17.42 6.85
CA PRO A 13 -17.34 -16.53 6.69
C PRO A 13 -17.61 -16.22 5.23
N ARG A 14 -18.89 -16.23 4.84
CA ARG A 14 -19.36 -15.78 3.53
C ARG A 14 -19.50 -14.26 3.49
N TYR A 15 -20.00 -13.68 4.58
CA TYR A 15 -20.12 -12.24 4.73
C TYR A 15 -19.54 -11.76 6.06
N THR A 16 -19.00 -10.55 6.07
CA THR A 16 -18.77 -9.80 7.31
C THR A 16 -19.66 -8.56 7.30
N LEU A 17 -20.49 -8.41 8.31
CA LEU A 17 -21.38 -7.28 8.51
C LEU A 17 -20.82 -6.34 9.57
N TYR A 18 -20.60 -5.09 9.20
CA TYR A 18 -20.26 -4.02 10.14
C TYR A 18 -21.48 -3.15 10.38
N ILE A 19 -21.99 -3.16 11.61
CA ILE A 19 -23.12 -2.34 12.03
C ILE A 19 -22.60 -1.00 12.53
N VAL A 20 -23.02 0.06 11.86
CA VAL A 20 -22.65 1.45 12.13
C VAL A 20 -23.89 2.23 12.52
N ASP A 21 -23.94 2.66 13.78
CA ASP A 21 -25.02 3.48 14.31
C ASP A 21 -24.59 4.95 14.43
N GLN A 22 -25.53 5.85 14.14
CA GLN A 22 -25.35 7.29 14.33
C GLN A 22 -25.23 7.61 15.82
N LYS A 23 -24.19 8.38 16.20
CA LYS A 23 -23.92 8.76 17.60
C LYS A 23 -24.81 9.89 18.16
N LYS A 24 -25.97 10.19 17.58
CA LYS A 24 -26.81 11.34 17.98
C LYS A 24 -27.89 10.95 18.99
N SER A 25 -28.30 11.91 19.82
CA SER A 25 -29.39 11.77 20.80
C SER A 25 -30.74 11.44 20.15
N GLN A 26 -30.99 11.95 18.95
CA GLN A 26 -32.12 11.56 18.11
C GLN A 26 -31.59 11.01 16.79
N ALA A 27 -31.51 9.69 16.70
CA ALA A 27 -31.07 9.01 15.49
C ALA A 27 -32.09 9.21 14.36
N ILE A 28 -31.60 9.43 13.14
CA ILE A 28 -32.44 9.45 11.95
C ILE A 28 -33.12 8.08 11.82
N ASN A 29 -34.45 8.04 11.67
CA ASN A 29 -35.19 6.78 11.51
C ASN A 29 -35.04 6.20 10.09
N LYS A 30 -33.80 5.92 9.68
CA LYS A 30 -33.45 5.33 8.39
C LYS A 30 -32.46 4.20 8.60
N TYR A 31 -32.68 3.09 7.92
CA TYR A 31 -31.84 1.89 7.97
C TYR A 31 -31.55 1.42 6.54
N ALA A 32 -30.30 1.04 6.25
CA ALA A 32 -29.91 0.44 4.97
C ALA A 32 -28.79 -0.59 5.14
N VAL A 33 -28.64 -1.43 4.11
CA VAL A 33 -27.49 -2.32 3.93
C VAL A 33 -26.68 -1.81 2.76
N PHE A 34 -25.38 -1.59 2.95
CA PHE A 34 -24.43 -1.25 1.90
C PHE A 34 -23.59 -2.48 1.57
N ILE A 35 -23.74 -3.03 0.38
CA ILE A 35 -22.95 -4.15 -0.13
C ILE A 35 -21.69 -3.57 -0.76
N VAL A 36 -20.53 -3.94 -0.22
CA VAL A 36 -19.22 -3.54 -0.76
C VAL A 36 -18.89 -4.45 -1.94
N PRO A 37 -18.67 -3.92 -3.16
CA PRO A 37 -18.24 -4.74 -4.28
C PRO A 37 -16.90 -5.42 -4.00
N GLN A 38 -16.72 -6.62 -4.55
CA GLN A 38 -15.46 -7.36 -4.51
C GLN A 38 -14.33 -6.51 -5.10
N GLY A 39 -13.20 -6.46 -4.40
CA GLY A 39 -12.04 -5.64 -4.75
C GLY A 39 -12.08 -4.24 -4.16
N ARG A 40 -13.18 -3.81 -3.53
CA ARG A 40 -13.28 -2.49 -2.87
C ARG A 40 -13.10 -2.56 -1.36
N GLU A 41 -13.11 -3.75 -0.76
CA GLU A 41 -13.15 -3.95 0.70
C GLU A 41 -11.94 -3.38 1.47
N SER A 42 -10.80 -3.23 0.81
CA SER A 42 -9.57 -2.66 1.38
C SER A 42 -9.55 -1.13 1.36
N GLU A 43 -10.46 -0.49 0.63
CA GLU A 43 -10.52 0.98 0.59
C GLU A 43 -10.89 1.54 1.95
N TRP A 44 -10.30 2.68 2.30
CA TRP A 44 -10.47 3.30 3.62
C TRP A 44 -11.94 3.43 4.04
N LEU A 45 -12.80 3.82 3.09
CA LEU A 45 -14.25 4.03 3.28
C LEU A 45 -14.98 2.76 3.77
N PHE A 46 -14.52 1.57 3.40
CA PHE A 46 -15.17 0.29 3.71
C PHE A 46 -14.38 -0.55 4.72
N GLY A 47 -13.05 -0.53 4.62
CA GLY A 47 -12.14 -1.33 5.44
C GLY A 47 -11.95 -0.81 6.86
N THR A 48 -12.12 0.49 7.10
CA THR A 48 -11.83 1.10 8.41
C THR A 48 -13.09 1.46 9.21
N PRO A 49 -13.04 1.41 10.57
CA PRO A 49 -14.15 1.91 11.39
C PRO A 49 -14.48 3.39 11.16
N ALA A 50 -13.48 4.23 10.86
CA ALA A 50 -13.67 5.65 10.60
C ALA A 50 -14.36 5.89 9.24
N GLY A 51 -13.87 5.23 8.18
CA GLY A 51 -14.47 5.30 6.86
C GLY A 51 -15.91 4.81 6.83
N ARG A 52 -16.20 3.69 7.50
CA ARG A 52 -17.58 3.19 7.60
C ARG A 52 -18.53 4.16 8.31
N ARG A 53 -18.04 4.94 9.29
CA ARG A 53 -18.81 6.04 9.91
C ARG A 53 -19.03 7.18 8.93
N GLN A 54 -18.00 7.61 8.21
CA GLN A 54 -18.13 8.64 7.19
C GLN A 54 -19.15 8.23 6.11
N LEU A 55 -19.12 6.98 5.65
CA LEU A 55 -20.10 6.44 4.72
C LEU A 55 -21.53 6.53 5.27
N GLN A 56 -21.75 6.12 6.53
CA GLN A 56 -23.05 6.24 7.20
C GLN A 56 -23.53 7.69 7.31
N GLU A 57 -22.63 8.62 7.64
CA GLU A 57 -22.92 10.04 7.76
C GLU A 57 -23.27 10.66 6.40
N SER A 58 -22.48 10.40 5.36
CA SER A 58 -22.73 10.88 3.99
C SER A 58 -24.03 10.32 3.41
N ALA A 59 -24.32 9.04 3.67
CA ALA A 59 -25.57 8.39 3.23
C ALA A 59 -26.79 8.80 4.08
N ARG A 60 -26.58 9.45 5.23
CA ARG A 60 -27.62 9.98 6.15
C ARG A 60 -28.59 8.92 6.69
N PHE A 61 -28.08 7.73 7.01
CA PHE A 61 -28.85 6.67 7.69
C PHE A 61 -28.63 6.72 9.19
N GLY A 62 -29.62 6.37 10.01
CA GLY A 62 -29.43 6.21 11.46
C GLY A 62 -28.63 4.95 11.78
N ARG A 63 -28.91 3.85 11.06
CA ARG A 63 -28.09 2.63 11.04
C ARG A 63 -27.70 2.31 9.60
N LEU A 64 -26.42 2.04 9.39
CA LEU A 64 -25.91 1.48 8.14
C LEU A 64 -25.21 0.15 8.44
N VAL A 65 -25.63 -0.92 7.78
CA VAL A 65 -24.90 -2.20 7.80
C VAL A 65 -24.02 -2.26 6.57
N VAL A 66 -22.70 -2.27 6.75
CA VAL A 66 -21.74 -2.44 5.65
C VAL A 66 -21.41 -3.92 5.53
N ALA A 67 -21.85 -4.56 4.44
CA ALA A 67 -21.68 -5.97 4.15
C ALA A 67 -20.49 -6.18 3.20
N VAL A 68 -19.48 -6.92 3.67
CA VAL A 68 -18.30 -7.30 2.87
C VAL A 68 -18.42 -8.74 2.39
N LEU A 69 -18.13 -8.95 1.10
CA LEU A 69 -18.11 -10.24 0.41
C LEU A 69 -16.76 -10.96 0.59
N ARG A 70 -16.74 -12.04 1.38
CA ARG A 70 -15.49 -12.70 1.79
C ARG A 70 -14.86 -13.55 0.67
N ARG A 71 -13.55 -13.78 0.76
CA ARG A 71 -12.79 -14.65 -0.15
C ARG A 71 -13.20 -16.12 0.04
N GLY A 72 -12.97 -16.93 -0.97
CA GLY A 72 -13.36 -18.36 -0.98
C GLY A 72 -14.80 -18.61 -1.45
N HIS A 73 -15.58 -17.55 -1.64
CA HIS A 73 -16.99 -17.62 -2.02
C HIS A 73 -17.23 -17.04 -3.41
N VAL A 74 -18.18 -17.64 -4.14
CA VAL A 74 -18.71 -17.13 -5.40
C VAL A 74 -20.02 -16.39 -5.13
N PHE A 75 -20.16 -15.21 -5.73
CA PHE A 75 -21.36 -14.38 -5.68
C PHE A 75 -21.81 -14.11 -7.12
N GLU A 76 -22.98 -14.61 -7.50
CA GLU A 76 -23.42 -14.64 -8.90
C GLU A 76 -23.84 -13.26 -9.41
N SER A 77 -24.61 -12.53 -8.60
CA SER A 77 -25.14 -11.22 -8.96
C SER A 77 -25.46 -10.41 -7.72
N LEU A 78 -25.62 -9.11 -7.90
CA LEU A 78 -25.96 -8.21 -6.80
C LEU A 78 -27.35 -8.55 -6.23
N ASP A 79 -28.27 -9.00 -7.06
CA ASP A 79 -29.62 -9.40 -6.62
C ASP A 79 -29.61 -10.70 -5.81
N ALA A 80 -28.82 -11.70 -6.21
CA ALA A 80 -28.62 -12.90 -5.41
C ALA A 80 -28.05 -12.58 -4.01
N VAL A 81 -27.06 -11.67 -3.95
CA VAL A 81 -26.51 -11.20 -2.66
C VAL A 81 -27.56 -10.50 -1.80
N LYS A 82 -28.40 -9.64 -2.40
CA LYS A 82 -29.50 -8.97 -1.68
C LYS A 82 -30.48 -9.99 -1.10
N GLU A 83 -30.86 -11.01 -1.89
CA GLU A 83 -31.77 -12.07 -1.46
C GLU A 83 -31.18 -12.88 -0.29
N GLU A 84 -29.92 -13.29 -0.40
CA GLU A 84 -29.23 -14.02 0.68
C GLU A 84 -29.13 -13.19 1.98
N LEU A 85 -28.82 -11.89 1.87
CA LEU A 85 -28.69 -11.01 3.04
C LEU A 85 -30.03 -10.56 3.63
N ALA A 86 -31.15 -10.71 2.91
CA ALA A 86 -32.43 -10.12 3.28
C ALA A 86 -32.93 -10.55 4.67
N HIS A 87 -32.79 -11.82 5.02
CA HIS A 87 -33.22 -12.32 6.34
C HIS A 87 -32.35 -11.74 7.46
N SER A 88 -31.03 -11.87 7.35
CA SER A 88 -30.08 -11.36 8.35
C SER A 88 -30.19 -9.84 8.50
N ALA A 89 -30.39 -9.09 7.42
CA ALA A 89 -30.60 -7.66 7.47
C ALA A 89 -31.89 -7.27 8.23
N LYS A 90 -32.99 -8.01 8.03
CA LYS A 90 -34.23 -7.80 8.81
C LYS A 90 -34.02 -8.00 10.31
N MET A 91 -33.16 -8.93 10.72
CA MET A 91 -32.82 -9.17 12.13
C MET A 91 -32.01 -8.02 12.75
N LEU A 92 -31.40 -7.15 11.93
CA LEU A 92 -30.59 -6.01 12.37
C LEU A 92 -31.34 -4.67 12.34
N VAL A 93 -32.64 -4.70 12.05
CA VAL A 93 -33.50 -3.51 12.03
C VAL A 93 -33.49 -2.81 13.41
N PRO A 94 -33.24 -1.49 13.47
CA PRO A 94 -33.33 -0.72 14.72
C PRO A 94 -34.75 -0.75 15.30
N ASN A 95 -34.86 -0.72 16.63
CA ASN A 95 -36.16 -0.58 17.29
C ASN A 95 -36.86 0.73 16.88
N GLY A 96 -38.16 0.66 16.59
CA GLY A 96 -38.96 1.80 16.13
C GLY A 96 -38.79 2.15 14.64
N PHE A 97 -38.08 1.34 13.87
CA PHE A 97 -37.97 1.52 12.42
C PHE A 97 -39.27 1.17 11.69
N THR A 98 -39.75 2.08 10.85
CA THR A 98 -41.02 1.94 10.11
C THR A 98 -40.86 2.14 8.59
N GLY A 99 -39.62 2.30 8.12
CA GLY A 99 -39.31 2.59 6.72
C GLY A 99 -39.01 1.35 5.87
N GLN A 100 -38.66 1.58 4.61
CA GLN A 100 -38.06 0.56 3.75
C GLN A 100 -36.56 0.45 4.01
N MET A 101 -36.04 -0.78 3.95
CA MET A 101 -34.61 -1.08 4.06
C MET A 101 -34.00 -1.25 2.66
N PRO A 102 -33.45 -0.19 2.03
CA PRO A 102 -32.78 -0.33 0.75
C PRO A 102 -31.45 -1.06 0.90
N PHE A 103 -31.09 -1.78 -0.16
CA PHE A 103 -29.73 -2.23 -0.42
C PHE A 103 -29.03 -1.22 -1.33
N LEU A 104 -27.84 -0.80 -0.91
CA LEU A 104 -26.97 0.15 -1.61
C LEU A 104 -25.69 -0.56 -2.05
N SER A 105 -25.07 -0.11 -3.13
CA SER A 105 -23.73 -0.55 -3.55
C SER A 105 -23.08 0.51 -4.44
N LEU A 106 -21.79 0.35 -4.75
CA LEU A 106 -21.15 1.12 -5.81
C LEU A 106 -21.38 0.42 -7.15
N GLY A 107 -22.28 0.97 -7.96
CA GLY A 107 -22.64 0.38 -9.25
C GLY A 107 -23.73 -0.69 -9.14
N SER A 108 -23.86 -1.47 -10.21
CA SER A 108 -24.94 -2.45 -10.40
C SER A 108 -24.49 -3.91 -10.30
N ASP A 109 -23.19 -4.16 -10.10
CA ASP A 109 -22.60 -5.50 -10.01
C ASP A 109 -21.94 -5.73 -8.64
N VAL A 110 -21.52 -6.97 -8.39
CA VAL A 110 -20.84 -7.37 -7.15
C VAL A 110 -19.33 -7.11 -7.18
N GLY A 111 -18.83 -6.41 -8.19
CA GLY A 111 -17.40 -6.31 -8.51
C GLY A 111 -16.85 -7.61 -9.12
N ARG A 112 -15.59 -7.56 -9.55
CA ARG A 112 -14.85 -8.72 -10.04
C ARG A 112 -13.59 -8.90 -9.21
N ARG A 113 -13.42 -10.09 -8.63
CA ARG A 113 -12.20 -10.57 -7.98
C ARG A 113 -11.92 -12.00 -8.42
N VAL A 114 -10.79 -12.21 -9.10
CA VAL A 114 -10.39 -13.51 -9.65
C VAL A 114 -9.09 -13.94 -9.00
N LYS A 115 -9.10 -15.09 -8.32
CA LYS A 115 -7.90 -15.70 -7.76
C LYS A 115 -6.95 -16.10 -8.89
N VAL A 116 -5.72 -15.58 -8.85
CA VAL A 116 -4.63 -15.90 -9.79
C VAL A 116 -3.74 -16.98 -9.21
N HIS A 117 -3.40 -16.86 -7.92
CA HIS A 117 -2.57 -17.80 -7.19
C HIS A 117 -2.88 -17.74 -5.70
N GLU A 118 -2.63 -18.83 -4.98
CA GLU A 118 -2.64 -18.87 -3.52
C GLU A 118 -1.48 -19.71 -3.04
N GLY A 119 -0.97 -19.35 -1.87
CA GLY A 119 0.17 -20.03 -1.27
C GLY A 119 0.26 -19.72 0.21
N SER A 120 1.28 -20.30 0.83
CA SER A 120 1.60 -20.09 2.23
C SER A 120 3.11 -19.99 2.38
N SER A 121 3.58 -19.17 3.32
CA SER A 121 4.99 -19.10 3.68
C SER A 121 5.16 -19.12 5.19
N LYS A 122 6.33 -19.59 5.65
CA LYS A 122 6.66 -19.60 7.09
C LYS A 122 6.77 -18.18 7.67
N VAL A 123 7.05 -17.20 6.83
CA VAL A 123 7.34 -15.82 7.25
C VAL A 123 6.08 -14.96 7.17
N SER A 124 5.29 -15.08 6.11
CA SER A 124 4.16 -14.20 5.80
C SER A 124 2.79 -14.87 5.93
N GLY A 125 2.75 -16.16 6.27
CA GLY A 125 1.51 -16.92 6.43
C GLY A 125 0.84 -17.18 5.07
N ASP A 126 -0.47 -17.39 5.12
CA ASP A 126 -1.26 -17.64 3.93
C ASP A 126 -1.49 -16.35 3.13
N TYR A 127 -1.38 -16.45 1.81
CA TYR A 127 -1.52 -15.31 0.92
C TYR A 127 -2.26 -15.67 -0.37
N VAL A 128 -2.81 -14.63 -1.00
CA VAL A 128 -3.48 -14.73 -2.30
C VAL A 128 -2.97 -13.67 -3.24
N VAL A 129 -2.78 -14.05 -4.50
CA VAL A 129 -2.66 -13.14 -5.63
C VAL A 129 -3.96 -13.15 -6.39
N GLU A 130 -4.54 -11.99 -6.63
CA GLU A 130 -5.85 -11.85 -7.27
C GLU A 130 -5.92 -10.66 -8.21
N ASP A 131 -6.68 -10.81 -9.28
CA ASP A 131 -7.00 -9.72 -10.20
C ASP A 131 -8.37 -9.15 -9.84
N VAL A 132 -8.44 -7.83 -9.61
CA VAL A 132 -9.66 -7.10 -9.29
C VAL A 132 -9.93 -6.00 -10.31
N ASP A 133 -11.20 -5.71 -10.58
CA ASP A 133 -11.56 -4.57 -11.41
C ASP A 133 -12.04 -3.40 -10.54
N VAL A 134 -11.35 -2.27 -10.66
CA VAL A 134 -11.66 -1.03 -9.94
C VAL A 134 -11.66 0.11 -10.95
N GLU A 135 -12.79 0.82 -11.01
CA GLU A 135 -12.93 2.06 -11.81
C GLU A 135 -12.52 1.90 -13.29
N GLY A 136 -12.87 0.75 -13.89
CA GLY A 136 -12.61 0.45 -15.30
C GLY A 136 -11.19 -0.01 -15.62
N ALA A 137 -10.37 -0.26 -14.61
CA ALA A 137 -9.05 -0.86 -14.74
C ALA A 137 -8.93 -2.16 -13.95
N THR A 138 -8.11 -3.09 -14.45
CA THR A 138 -7.76 -4.32 -13.73
C THR A 138 -6.46 -4.12 -12.95
N TYR A 139 -6.45 -4.53 -11.71
CA TYR A 139 -5.31 -4.50 -10.80
C TYR A 139 -5.01 -5.91 -10.30
N ARG A 140 -3.73 -6.27 -10.29
CA ARG A 140 -3.24 -7.46 -9.61
C ARG A 140 -2.81 -7.09 -8.20
N ARG A 141 -3.31 -7.81 -7.21
CA ARG A 141 -3.03 -7.57 -5.79
C ARG A 141 -2.45 -8.79 -5.12
N LEU A 142 -1.49 -8.55 -4.23
CA LEU A 142 -1.02 -9.50 -3.23
C LEU A 142 -1.66 -9.14 -1.90
N VAL A 143 -2.27 -10.12 -1.22
CA VAL A 143 -2.92 -9.95 0.07
C VAL A 143 -2.54 -11.09 1.00
N PHE A 144 -2.09 -10.78 2.21
CA PHE A 144 -1.91 -11.76 3.28
C PHE A 144 -3.25 -12.01 3.98
N LEU A 145 -3.64 -13.27 4.15
CA LEU A 145 -4.99 -13.62 4.61
C LEU A 145 -5.20 -13.33 6.10
N ASP A 146 -4.14 -13.36 6.92
CA ASP A 146 -4.14 -12.88 8.31
C ASP A 146 -4.51 -11.39 8.41
N ASN A 147 -4.41 -10.68 7.28
CA ASN A 147 -4.77 -9.29 7.14
C ASN A 147 -5.45 -9.00 5.80
N GLN A 148 -6.53 -9.72 5.54
CA GLN A 148 -7.25 -9.70 4.27
C GLN A 148 -7.83 -8.34 3.81
N PHE A 149 -7.79 -7.31 4.65
CA PHE A 149 -8.26 -5.95 4.33
C PHE A 149 -7.12 -4.99 3.96
N LEU A 150 -5.86 -5.42 4.05
CA LEU A 150 -4.70 -4.62 3.63
C LEU A 150 -4.10 -5.23 2.37
N VAL A 151 -4.05 -4.44 1.31
CA VAL A 151 -3.33 -4.81 0.10
C VAL A 151 -1.84 -4.63 0.37
N GLN A 152 -1.06 -5.71 0.21
CA GLN A 152 0.38 -5.70 0.42
C GLN A 152 1.11 -5.15 -0.80
N SER A 153 0.67 -5.52 -2.00
CA SER A 153 1.19 -4.96 -3.23
C SER A 153 0.09 -4.89 -4.28
N GLU A 154 0.11 -3.84 -5.10
CA GLU A 154 -0.83 -3.62 -6.18
C GLU A 154 -0.07 -3.24 -7.45
N ALA A 155 -0.48 -3.82 -8.57
CA ALA A 155 0.03 -3.49 -9.89
C ALA A 155 -1.12 -3.36 -10.87
N LYS A 156 -1.21 -2.23 -11.58
CA LYS A 156 -2.18 -2.08 -12.66
C LYS A 156 -1.78 -2.98 -13.83
N LEU A 157 -2.76 -3.64 -14.43
CA LEU A 157 -2.56 -4.44 -15.63
C LEU A 157 -2.96 -3.63 -16.86
N LYS A 158 -2.19 -3.83 -17.95
CA LYS A 158 -2.53 -3.30 -19.27
C LYS A 158 -2.61 -4.43 -20.30
N THR A 159 -3.55 -4.27 -21.22
CA THR A 159 -3.71 -5.21 -22.33
C THR A 159 -2.76 -4.85 -23.46
N VAL A 160 -1.83 -5.76 -23.76
CA VAL A 160 -0.97 -5.67 -24.94
C VAL A 160 -1.48 -6.63 -25.99
N LYS A 161 -1.73 -6.12 -27.21
CA LYS A 161 -2.08 -6.93 -28.37
C LYS A 161 -0.82 -7.29 -29.13
N ARG A 162 -0.55 -8.58 -29.31
CA ARG A 162 0.47 -9.08 -30.24
C ARG A 162 -0.20 -10.01 -31.24
N LYS A 163 -0.24 -9.59 -32.50
CA LYS A 163 -0.99 -10.28 -33.57
C LYS A 163 -2.47 -10.44 -33.18
N ASN A 164 -2.98 -11.67 -33.10
CA ASN A 164 -4.37 -12.03 -32.77
C ASN A 164 -4.55 -12.46 -31.30
N LYS A 165 -3.57 -12.25 -30.41
CA LYS A 165 -3.69 -12.56 -28.99
C LYS A 165 -3.53 -11.29 -28.15
N SER A 166 -4.43 -11.11 -27.19
CA SER A 166 -4.28 -10.15 -26.09
C SER A 166 -3.61 -10.85 -24.91
N LYS A 167 -2.67 -10.18 -24.25
CA LYS A 167 -2.09 -10.60 -22.97
C LYS A 167 -2.19 -9.43 -21.99
N GLN A 168 -2.58 -9.71 -20.75
CA GLN A 168 -2.41 -8.76 -19.66
C GLN A 168 -0.96 -8.80 -19.17
N VAL A 169 -0.35 -7.63 -19.03
CA VAL A 169 1.01 -7.45 -18.51
C VAL A 169 0.99 -6.36 -17.45
N VAL A 170 1.99 -6.34 -16.58
CA VAL A 170 2.10 -5.30 -15.55
C VAL A 170 2.44 -3.96 -16.20
N ASP A 171 1.73 -2.91 -15.79
CA ASP A 171 2.04 -1.55 -16.16
C ASP A 171 3.00 -0.92 -15.15
N PHE A 172 4.30 -1.14 -15.33
CA PHE A 172 5.33 -0.62 -14.43
C PHE A 172 5.36 0.90 -14.31
N GLY A 173 4.72 1.66 -15.20
CA GLY A 173 4.59 3.11 -15.05
C GLY A 173 3.47 3.55 -14.11
N HIS A 174 2.58 2.64 -13.72
CA HIS A 174 1.54 2.88 -12.73
C HIS A 174 2.01 2.40 -11.36
N ILE A 175 2.57 3.33 -10.59
CA ILE A 175 3.00 3.13 -9.21
C ILE A 175 2.13 3.95 -8.26
N THR A 176 2.12 3.58 -6.99
CA THR A 176 1.44 4.35 -5.94
C THR A 176 2.07 5.74 -5.80
N VAL A 177 1.31 6.69 -5.26
CA VAL A 177 1.79 8.07 -5.07
C VAL A 177 3.01 8.10 -4.14
N TYR A 178 3.02 7.30 -3.06
CA TYR A 178 4.16 7.25 -2.15
C TYR A 178 5.39 6.61 -2.81
N HIS A 179 5.26 5.57 -3.65
CA HIS A 179 6.38 5.03 -4.44
C HIS A 179 6.95 6.06 -5.42
N ALA A 180 6.09 6.88 -6.02
CA ALA A 180 6.52 7.96 -6.89
C ALA A 180 7.32 9.02 -6.10
N PHE A 181 6.88 9.37 -4.90
CA PHE A 181 7.60 10.31 -4.03
C PHE A 181 8.92 9.73 -3.53
N MET A 182 8.97 8.46 -3.11
CA MET A 182 10.22 7.78 -2.77
C MET A 182 11.22 7.79 -3.94
N SER A 183 10.72 7.64 -5.18
CA SER A 183 11.55 7.73 -6.38
C SER A 183 12.10 9.14 -6.64
N VAL A 184 11.44 10.20 -6.16
CA VAL A 184 12.01 11.56 -6.17
C VAL A 184 13.25 11.63 -5.28
N GLY A 185 13.23 10.98 -4.11
CA GLY A 185 14.39 10.90 -3.23
C GLY A 185 15.58 10.20 -3.89
N VAL A 186 15.34 9.15 -4.68
CA VAL A 186 16.41 8.49 -5.46
C VAL A 186 17.01 9.44 -6.50
N GLN A 187 16.22 10.34 -7.08
CA GLN A 187 16.70 11.33 -8.05
C GLN A 187 17.57 12.43 -7.40
N LEU A 188 17.56 12.58 -6.06
CA LEU A 188 18.40 13.55 -5.33
C LEU A 188 19.84 13.08 -5.15
N THR A 189 20.13 11.79 -5.38
CA THR A 189 21.50 11.26 -5.30
C THR A 189 22.12 11.14 -6.69
N ASN A 190 23.44 11.32 -6.77
CA ASN A 190 24.22 11.15 -8.01
C ASN A 190 24.75 9.72 -8.19
N ASN A 191 24.47 8.80 -7.25
CA ASN A 191 25.05 7.46 -7.24
C ASN A 191 24.09 6.43 -7.86
N GLN A 192 24.68 5.43 -8.51
CA GLN A 192 24.01 4.41 -9.29
C GLN A 192 23.64 3.16 -8.48
N LYS A 193 23.83 3.10 -7.16
CA LYS A 193 23.43 1.95 -6.32
C LYS A 193 22.37 2.34 -5.30
N VAL A 194 21.30 1.57 -5.21
CA VAL A 194 20.27 1.74 -4.16
C VAL A 194 19.92 0.41 -3.51
N ALA A 195 19.62 0.45 -2.22
CA ALA A 195 19.07 -0.68 -1.49
C ALA A 195 17.59 -0.41 -1.19
N VAL A 196 16.72 -1.40 -1.42
CA VAL A 196 15.30 -1.35 -1.07
C VAL A 196 15.01 -2.50 -0.10
N LEU A 197 14.73 -2.18 1.15
CA LEU A 197 14.33 -3.17 2.16
C LEU A 197 12.81 -3.32 2.10
N GLY A 198 12.38 -4.50 1.64
CA GLY A 198 11.00 -4.82 1.24
C GLY A 198 10.89 -4.99 -0.27
N LEU A 199 10.59 -6.20 -0.75
CA LEU A 199 10.34 -6.46 -2.17
C LEU A 199 8.85 -6.32 -2.50
N GLY A 200 7.98 -6.95 -1.70
CA GLY A 200 6.56 -7.09 -2.02
C GLY A 200 6.35 -7.71 -3.40
N GLY A 201 5.47 -7.12 -4.22
CA GLY A 201 5.29 -7.47 -5.64
C GLY A 201 6.38 -6.93 -6.57
N GLY A 202 7.37 -6.18 -6.05
CA GLY A 202 8.49 -5.64 -6.83
C GLY A 202 8.19 -4.38 -7.65
N SER A 203 7.04 -3.72 -7.44
CA SER A 203 6.62 -2.55 -8.23
C SER A 203 7.62 -1.39 -8.14
N LEU A 204 8.01 -0.99 -6.92
CA LEU A 204 9.00 0.07 -6.69
C LEU A 204 10.34 -0.29 -7.33
N CYS A 205 10.85 -1.49 -7.06
CA CYS A 205 12.12 -1.98 -7.61
C CYS A 205 12.14 -1.97 -9.15
N MET A 206 11.07 -2.45 -9.77
CA MET A 206 10.94 -2.50 -11.23
C MET A 206 10.77 -1.10 -11.84
N PHE A 207 10.06 -0.19 -11.18
CA PHE A 207 9.97 1.20 -11.61
C PHE A 207 11.34 1.87 -11.56
N LEU A 208 12.07 1.74 -10.44
CA LEU A 208 13.42 2.29 -10.31
C LEU A 208 14.36 1.74 -11.41
N LYS A 209 14.39 0.42 -11.58
CA LYS A 209 15.18 -0.25 -12.64
C LYS A 209 14.87 0.26 -14.04
N LYS A 210 13.59 0.46 -14.38
CA LYS A 210 13.18 0.88 -15.73
C LYS A 210 13.27 2.39 -15.95
N CYS A 211 13.15 3.19 -14.91
CA CYS A 211 13.20 4.65 -14.98
C CYS A 211 14.65 5.15 -15.04
N PHE A 212 15.53 4.60 -14.20
CA PHE A 212 16.92 5.01 -14.08
C PHE A 212 17.85 4.04 -14.82
N GLY A 213 18.36 4.46 -15.97
CA GLY A 213 19.06 3.58 -16.92
C GLY A 213 20.26 2.83 -16.36
N ASP A 214 21.05 3.45 -15.48
CA ASP A 214 22.29 2.89 -14.94
C ASP A 214 22.17 2.48 -13.46
N LEU A 215 20.96 2.53 -12.89
CA LEU A 215 20.73 2.22 -11.49
C LEU A 215 20.79 0.71 -11.26
N LYS A 216 21.59 0.32 -10.28
CA LYS A 216 21.63 -1.00 -9.65
C LYS A 216 20.78 -0.97 -8.39
N VAL A 217 19.75 -1.79 -8.38
CA VAL A 217 18.82 -1.95 -7.28
C VAL A 217 19.13 -3.27 -6.58
N THR A 218 19.45 -3.22 -5.29
CA THR A 218 19.50 -4.39 -4.42
C THR A 218 18.22 -4.40 -3.58
N ALA A 219 17.28 -5.28 -3.91
CA ALA A 219 16.11 -5.49 -3.08
C ALA A 219 16.41 -6.54 -2.01
N VAL A 220 15.94 -6.32 -0.79
CA VAL A 220 16.13 -7.23 0.35
C VAL A 220 14.77 -7.62 0.89
N ASP A 221 14.48 -8.92 0.92
CA ASP A 221 13.25 -9.43 1.50
C ASP A 221 13.55 -10.63 2.39
N LEU A 222 12.84 -10.75 3.49
CA LEU A 222 13.02 -11.85 4.43
C LEU A 222 12.40 -13.16 3.88
N ASP A 223 11.37 -13.04 3.04
CA ASP A 223 10.55 -14.16 2.63
C ASP A 223 10.84 -14.60 1.18
N PRO A 224 11.43 -15.80 0.96
CA PRO A 224 11.69 -16.31 -0.39
C PRO A 224 10.40 -16.49 -1.21
N ALA A 225 9.24 -16.69 -0.57
CA ALA A 225 7.98 -16.80 -1.30
C ALA A 225 7.61 -15.48 -1.99
N MET A 226 7.99 -14.33 -1.44
CA MET A 226 7.71 -13.03 -2.05
C MET A 226 8.50 -12.82 -3.34
N LEU A 227 9.73 -13.33 -3.42
CA LEU A 227 10.50 -13.34 -4.66
C LEU A 227 9.80 -14.18 -5.75
N GLU A 228 9.34 -15.37 -5.40
CA GLU A 228 8.61 -16.23 -6.36
C GLU A 228 7.31 -15.59 -6.82
N VAL A 229 6.54 -14.99 -5.90
CA VAL A 229 5.33 -14.24 -6.24
C VAL A 229 5.64 -13.06 -7.16
N ALA A 230 6.65 -12.26 -6.84
CA ALA A 230 7.04 -11.10 -7.63
C ALA A 230 7.43 -11.51 -9.06
N LYS A 231 8.23 -12.57 -9.22
CA LYS A 231 8.66 -13.07 -10.54
C LYS A 231 7.51 -13.67 -11.34
N ASN A 232 6.75 -14.58 -10.72
CA ASN A 232 5.77 -15.41 -11.42
C ASN A 232 4.44 -14.68 -11.68
N HIS A 233 4.09 -13.70 -10.85
CA HIS A 233 2.78 -13.04 -10.91
C HIS A 233 2.84 -11.53 -11.12
N PHE A 234 3.93 -10.86 -10.73
CA PHE A 234 4.09 -9.41 -10.93
C PHE A 234 5.14 -9.04 -12.01
N GLU A 235 5.62 -10.03 -12.77
CA GLU A 235 6.58 -9.84 -13.86
C GLU A 235 7.89 -9.15 -13.39
N CYS A 236 8.28 -9.34 -12.13
CA CYS A 236 9.55 -8.82 -11.60
C CYS A 236 10.74 -9.50 -12.28
N GLU A 237 11.57 -8.71 -12.96
CA GLU A 237 12.72 -9.17 -13.73
C GLU A 237 14.00 -8.98 -12.90
N VAL A 238 14.53 -10.05 -12.34
CA VAL A 238 15.83 -10.05 -11.63
C VAL A 238 16.95 -10.28 -12.63
N ASP A 239 17.95 -9.41 -12.64
CA ASP A 239 19.11 -9.41 -13.53
C ASP A 239 20.28 -8.57 -12.95
N GLU A 240 21.27 -8.20 -13.76
CA GLU A 240 22.43 -7.42 -13.31
C GLU A 240 22.11 -5.99 -12.81
N LYS A 241 20.90 -5.47 -13.08
CA LYS A 241 20.44 -4.15 -12.61
C LYS A 241 19.47 -4.24 -11.45
N LEU A 242 18.80 -5.37 -11.26
CA LEU A 242 17.95 -5.62 -10.10
C LEU A 242 18.27 -7.00 -9.53
N GLU A 243 18.96 -7.03 -8.40
CA GLU A 243 19.19 -8.24 -7.62
C GLU A 243 18.22 -8.30 -6.42
N VAL A 244 17.89 -9.51 -5.99
CA VAL A 244 17.09 -9.73 -4.79
C VAL A 244 17.87 -10.62 -3.84
N GLN A 245 18.09 -10.15 -2.62
CA GLN A 245 18.72 -10.90 -1.54
C GLN A 245 17.65 -11.39 -0.56
N ILE A 246 17.56 -12.71 -0.38
CA ILE A 246 16.70 -13.30 0.65
C ILE A 246 17.46 -13.26 1.98
N LYS A 247 17.20 -12.22 2.77
CA LYS A 247 17.96 -11.91 3.99
C LYS A 247 17.14 -11.05 4.95
N ASP A 248 17.42 -11.16 6.24
CA ASP A 248 16.91 -10.18 7.20
C ASP A 248 17.51 -8.79 6.92
N GLY A 249 16.66 -7.76 6.89
CA GLY A 249 17.10 -6.40 6.57
C GLY A 249 18.08 -5.82 7.60
N LEU A 250 18.01 -6.23 8.87
CA LEU A 250 18.97 -5.83 9.90
C LEU A 250 20.34 -6.45 9.64
N ASP A 251 20.38 -7.74 9.31
CA ASP A 251 21.60 -8.45 8.94
C ASP A 251 22.22 -7.86 7.66
N PHE A 252 21.38 -7.51 6.68
CA PHE A 252 21.84 -6.81 5.48
C PHE A 252 22.55 -5.50 5.83
N LEU A 253 21.91 -4.62 6.60
CA LEU A 253 22.48 -3.31 6.96
C LEU A 253 23.78 -3.44 7.76
N ARG A 254 23.85 -4.37 8.71
CA ARG A 254 25.07 -4.64 9.49
C ARG A 254 26.20 -5.10 8.57
N ASP A 255 25.97 -6.14 7.77
CA ASP A 255 27.02 -6.76 6.97
C ASP A 255 27.53 -5.81 5.86
N GLU A 256 26.65 -5.02 5.25
CA GLU A 256 27.04 -3.98 4.28
C GLU A 256 27.87 -2.87 4.95
N ALA A 257 27.50 -2.45 6.16
CA ALA A 257 28.24 -1.45 6.93
C ALA A 257 29.64 -1.95 7.33
N GLU A 258 29.75 -3.22 7.74
CA GLU A 258 31.03 -3.85 8.11
C GLU A 258 31.93 -4.08 6.88
N SER A 259 31.33 -4.37 5.73
CA SER A 259 32.04 -4.55 4.45
C SER A 259 32.47 -3.22 3.82
N GLY A 260 32.01 -2.08 4.34
CA GLY A 260 32.32 -0.75 3.80
C GLY A 260 31.63 -0.44 2.47
N ASN A 261 30.57 -1.18 2.12
CA ASN A 261 29.79 -0.92 0.93
C ASN A 261 28.95 0.36 1.09
N GLN A 262 28.77 1.09 -0.01
CA GLN A 262 28.05 2.35 0.00
C GLN A 262 26.97 2.44 -1.08
N TYR A 263 25.86 3.09 -0.72
CA TYR A 263 24.67 3.29 -1.53
C TYR A 263 24.37 4.78 -1.71
N GLY A 264 23.77 5.12 -2.84
CA GLY A 264 23.15 6.42 -3.11
C GLY A 264 21.87 6.65 -2.36
N ALA A 265 21.08 5.59 -2.20
CA ALA A 265 19.90 5.63 -1.36
C ALA A 265 19.66 4.29 -0.69
N VAL A 266 19.10 4.35 0.52
CA VAL A 266 18.56 3.19 1.25
C VAL A 266 17.10 3.49 1.50
N LEU A 267 16.23 2.66 0.96
CA LEU A 267 14.79 2.80 1.02
C LEU A 267 14.23 1.74 1.96
N PHE A 268 13.42 2.15 2.94
CA PHE A 268 12.64 1.22 3.75
C PHE A 268 11.19 1.25 3.27
N ASP A 269 10.75 0.12 2.72
CA ASP A 269 9.39 -0.10 2.21
C ASP A 269 8.87 -1.48 2.65
N MET A 270 8.93 -1.72 3.96
CA MET A 270 8.58 -3.01 4.56
C MET A 270 7.49 -2.87 5.61
N ASP A 271 6.41 -3.65 5.46
CA ASP A 271 5.28 -3.65 6.39
C ASP A 271 5.63 -4.36 7.72
N SER A 272 5.03 -3.90 8.80
CA SER A 272 5.10 -4.46 10.14
C SER A 272 3.93 -5.42 10.34
N LYS A 273 4.27 -6.66 10.65
CA LYS A 273 3.28 -7.70 10.96
C LYS A 273 2.67 -7.52 12.35
N ASP A 274 3.31 -6.74 13.23
CA ASP A 274 2.75 -6.37 14.54
C ASP A 274 1.90 -5.10 14.44
N ARG A 275 0.61 -5.28 14.68
CA ARG A 275 -0.43 -4.26 14.50
C ARG A 275 -0.84 -3.61 15.82
N THR A 276 -0.29 -4.07 16.94
CA THR A 276 -0.65 -3.60 18.29
C THR A 276 0.03 -2.29 18.65
N VAL A 277 1.10 -1.93 17.93
CA VAL A 277 2.02 -0.84 18.30
C VAL A 277 1.68 0.50 17.62
N GLY A 278 0.63 0.56 16.79
CA GLY A 278 0.23 1.78 16.07
C GLY A 278 1.20 2.22 14.96
N LEU A 279 2.29 1.48 14.76
CA LEU A 279 3.27 1.62 13.68
C LEU A 279 3.13 0.42 12.74
N SER A 280 2.77 0.69 11.49
CA SER A 280 2.60 -0.33 10.45
C SER A 280 3.77 -0.36 9.48
N CYS A 281 4.50 0.72 9.25
CA CYS A 281 5.67 0.70 8.38
C CYS A 281 6.71 1.67 8.93
N PRO A 282 7.97 1.26 9.19
CA PRO A 282 8.51 -0.11 9.21
C PRO A 282 8.30 -0.81 10.56
N PRO A 283 8.72 -2.09 10.74
CA PRO A 283 8.83 -2.69 12.07
C PRO A 283 9.74 -1.87 12.98
N ARG A 284 9.36 -1.69 14.25
CA ARG A 284 10.01 -0.75 15.19
C ARG A 284 11.52 -0.91 15.33
N GLN A 285 12.03 -2.14 15.26
CA GLN A 285 13.46 -2.46 15.37
C GLN A 285 14.33 -1.76 14.31
N PHE A 286 13.78 -1.49 13.12
CA PHE A 286 14.47 -0.79 12.03
C PHE A 286 14.74 0.69 12.32
N LEU A 287 14.08 1.25 13.35
CA LEU A 287 14.22 2.65 13.76
C LEU A 287 15.02 2.80 15.07
N SER A 288 15.73 1.75 15.50
CA SER A 288 16.63 1.81 16.64
C SER A 288 17.90 2.60 16.32
N ASP A 289 18.53 3.18 17.34
CA ASP A 289 19.77 3.96 17.17
C ASP A 289 20.89 3.16 16.49
N GLU A 290 21.04 1.87 16.82
CA GLU A 290 22.05 0.98 16.21
C GLU A 290 21.81 0.80 14.71
N VAL A 291 20.56 0.51 14.32
CA VAL A 291 20.22 0.29 12.90
C VAL A 291 20.39 1.59 12.10
N LEU A 292 19.99 2.73 12.65
CA LEU A 292 20.17 4.02 11.98
C LEU A 292 21.65 4.40 11.85
N GLN A 293 22.53 3.97 12.77
CA GLN A 293 23.98 4.09 12.58
C GLN A 293 24.48 3.23 11.43
N HIS A 294 23.98 2.00 11.26
CA HIS A 294 24.30 1.18 10.10
C HIS A 294 23.83 1.83 8.80
N VAL A 295 22.59 2.35 8.76
CA VAL A 295 22.06 3.12 7.61
C VAL A 295 22.99 4.28 7.26
N ASN A 296 23.45 5.05 8.26
CA ASN A 296 24.38 6.15 8.03
C ASN A 296 25.71 5.68 7.44
N ARG A 297 26.27 4.56 7.91
CA ARG A 297 27.54 3.99 7.40
C ARG A 297 27.43 3.47 5.96
N VAL A 298 26.30 2.88 5.59
CA VAL A 298 26.08 2.37 4.22
C VAL A 298 25.68 3.46 3.23
N LEU A 299 25.34 4.66 3.68
CA LEU A 299 25.10 5.79 2.79
C LEU A 299 26.41 6.47 2.42
N ASN A 300 26.54 6.88 1.16
CA ASN A 300 27.61 7.77 0.76
C ASN A 300 27.38 9.21 1.28
N ASN A 301 28.35 10.09 1.04
CA ASN A 301 28.31 11.48 1.56
C ASN A 301 27.04 12.26 1.19
N ASP A 302 26.48 12.05 0.00
CA ASP A 302 25.24 12.70 -0.46
C ASP A 302 24.06 11.69 -0.51
N GLY A 303 24.19 10.60 0.26
CA GLY A 303 23.25 9.50 0.28
C GLY A 303 21.91 9.88 0.92
N GLN A 304 20.85 9.23 0.44
CA GLN A 304 19.48 9.50 0.83
C GLN A 304 18.92 8.31 1.62
N PHE A 305 18.58 8.50 2.89
CA PHE A 305 17.69 7.58 3.59
C PHE A 305 16.25 7.97 3.27
N ILE A 306 15.46 7.01 2.78
CA ILE A 306 14.08 7.24 2.33
C ILE A 306 13.19 6.24 3.04
N LEU A 307 12.28 6.74 3.86
CA LEU A 307 11.45 5.93 4.74
C LEU A 307 9.99 6.08 4.33
N ASN A 308 9.33 4.97 4.03
CA ASN A 308 7.88 4.88 4.07
C ASN A 308 7.44 4.73 5.54
N LEU A 309 6.76 5.74 6.09
CA LEU A 309 6.30 5.76 7.48
C LEU A 309 4.76 5.70 7.53
N VAL A 310 4.23 4.67 8.17
CA VAL A 310 2.80 4.56 8.50
C VAL A 310 2.68 4.44 10.01
N CYS A 311 2.48 5.57 10.68
CA CYS A 311 2.34 5.66 12.13
C CYS A 311 1.07 6.43 12.50
N ARG A 312 0.16 5.79 13.24
CA ARG A 312 -1.10 6.41 13.69
C ARG A 312 -1.01 6.98 15.11
N ASP A 313 0.01 6.58 15.86
CA ASP A 313 0.29 7.10 17.19
C ASP A 313 1.15 8.35 17.09
N THR A 314 0.59 9.50 17.47
CA THR A 314 1.27 10.80 17.39
C THR A 314 2.49 10.88 18.30
N GLN A 315 2.47 10.29 19.49
CA GLN A 315 3.61 10.33 20.41
C GLN A 315 4.76 9.45 19.90
N LEU A 316 4.42 8.28 19.35
CA LEU A 316 5.38 7.41 18.70
C LEU A 316 5.97 8.08 17.46
N HIS A 317 5.15 8.75 16.66
CA HIS A 317 5.61 9.53 15.50
C HIS A 317 6.63 10.60 15.90
N GLU A 318 6.32 11.42 16.90
CA GLU A 318 7.24 12.45 17.41
C GLU A 318 8.56 11.83 17.92
N THR A 319 8.48 10.68 18.58
CA THR A 319 9.66 9.93 19.06
C THR A 319 10.51 9.45 17.88
N ILE A 320 9.90 8.90 16.83
CA ILE A 320 10.59 8.46 15.61
C ILE A 320 11.30 9.65 14.95
N MET A 321 10.60 10.76 14.75
CA MET A 321 11.20 11.97 14.16
C MET A 321 12.36 12.52 14.99
N THR A 322 12.25 12.45 16.32
CA THR A 322 13.32 12.85 17.24
C THR A 322 14.54 11.94 17.11
N THR A 323 14.34 10.64 16.98
CA THR A 323 15.43 9.67 16.76
C THR A 323 16.09 9.92 15.41
N LEU A 324 15.34 10.10 14.33
CA LEU A 324 15.90 10.39 13.00
C LEU A 324 16.77 11.67 13.00
N LYS A 325 16.34 12.72 13.70
CA LYS A 325 17.12 13.97 13.88
C LYS A 325 18.46 13.78 14.61
N LYS A 326 18.63 12.72 15.40
CA LYS A 326 19.93 12.41 16.03
C LYS A 326 20.93 11.84 15.04
N HIS A 327 20.46 11.16 14.00
CA HIS A 327 21.29 10.44 13.03
C HIS A 327 21.48 11.17 11.70
N PHE A 328 20.56 12.07 11.34
CA PHE A 328 20.58 12.82 10.08
C PHE A 328 20.50 14.33 10.31
N LYS A 329 21.36 15.08 9.60
CA LYS A 329 21.41 16.55 9.66
C LYS A 329 20.19 17.21 9.01
N HIS A 330 19.73 16.65 7.89
CA HIS A 330 18.65 17.24 7.09
C HIS A 330 17.50 16.27 6.95
N LEU A 331 16.30 16.73 7.26
CA LEU A 331 15.08 15.92 7.22
C LEU A 331 13.95 16.67 6.52
N VAL A 332 13.23 15.96 5.66
CA VAL A 332 11.98 16.41 5.04
C VAL A 332 10.93 15.32 5.18
N ALA A 333 9.71 15.72 5.49
CA ALA A 333 8.56 14.85 5.55
C ALA A 333 7.55 15.24 4.47
N VAL A 334 6.98 14.25 3.79
CA VAL A 334 5.94 14.42 2.78
C VAL A 334 4.72 13.61 3.18
N LYS A 335 3.68 14.31 3.65
CA LYS A 335 2.42 13.68 4.08
C LYS A 335 1.46 13.58 2.92
N LEU A 336 0.98 12.37 2.63
CA LEU A 336 -0.05 12.16 1.62
C LEU A 336 -1.42 12.46 2.26
N TYR A 337 -2.19 13.38 1.70
CA TYR A 337 -3.50 13.76 2.29
C TYR A 337 -4.56 12.66 2.15
N GLU A 338 -4.48 11.86 1.08
CA GLU A 338 -5.43 10.79 0.77
C GLU A 338 -4.97 9.41 1.26
N ASP A 339 -3.73 9.31 1.75
CA ASP A 339 -3.13 8.06 2.20
C ASP A 339 -2.59 8.19 3.63
N VAL A 340 -2.43 7.08 4.35
CA VAL A 340 -1.86 7.08 5.70
C VAL A 340 -0.33 7.13 5.70
N ASN A 341 0.27 7.09 4.51
CA ASN A 341 1.71 7.09 4.31
C ASN A 341 2.30 8.50 4.43
N GLU A 342 3.46 8.56 5.08
CA GLU A 342 4.35 9.72 5.10
C GLU A 342 5.71 9.27 4.58
N VAL A 343 6.23 9.95 3.57
CA VAL A 343 7.58 9.68 3.06
C VAL A 343 8.54 10.62 3.77
N VAL A 344 9.51 10.07 4.50
CA VAL A 344 10.57 10.84 5.15
C VAL A 344 11.86 10.69 4.35
N PHE A 345 12.42 11.83 3.94
CA PHE A 345 13.75 11.92 3.33
C PHE A 345 14.74 12.42 4.38
N ALA A 346 15.88 11.76 4.52
CA ALA A 346 16.91 12.13 5.47
C ALA A 346 18.32 11.98 4.88
N THR A 347 19.20 12.95 5.14
CA THR A 347 20.58 12.92 4.62
C THR A 347 21.55 13.61 5.58
N ASN A 348 22.83 13.23 5.48
CA ASN A 348 23.97 13.89 6.13
C ASN A 348 24.85 14.68 5.15
N GLY A 349 24.42 14.77 3.89
CA GLY A 349 25.07 15.53 2.85
C GLY A 349 25.21 17.00 3.20
N ASN A 350 26.15 17.66 2.53
CA ASN A 350 26.48 19.05 2.83
C ASN A 350 25.42 20.04 2.32
N ARG A 351 24.53 19.60 1.43
CA ARG A 351 23.45 20.40 0.86
C ARG A 351 22.18 20.18 1.67
N GLN A 352 21.63 21.27 2.19
CA GLN A 352 20.29 21.26 2.78
C GLN A 352 19.25 20.96 1.70
N TYR A 353 18.17 20.31 2.11
CA TYR A 353 17.01 20.20 1.26
C TYR A 353 16.39 21.58 1.00
N SER A 354 16.00 21.81 -0.25
CA SER A 354 15.25 22.99 -0.65
C SER A 354 14.06 22.61 -1.53
N MET A 355 13.04 23.47 -1.57
CA MET A 355 11.91 23.28 -2.49
C MET A 355 12.38 23.15 -3.94
N ASP A 356 13.36 23.98 -4.35
CA ASP A 356 13.94 23.93 -5.70
C ASP A 356 14.59 22.57 -6.01
N SER A 357 15.29 21.97 -5.03
CA SER A 357 15.93 20.66 -5.23
C SER A 357 14.90 19.54 -5.45
N PHE A 358 13.78 19.57 -4.72
CA PHE A 358 12.69 18.61 -4.89
C PHE A 358 11.90 18.84 -6.17
N GLU A 359 11.68 20.10 -6.54
CA GLU A 359 11.02 20.44 -7.79
C GLU A 359 11.83 19.91 -8.98
N GLU A 360 13.14 20.17 -9.00
CA GLU A 360 14.03 19.73 -10.06
C GLU A 360 14.13 18.20 -10.12
N ALA A 361 14.25 17.54 -8.97
CA ALA A 361 14.24 16.07 -8.89
C ALA A 361 12.93 15.48 -9.41
N ALA A 362 11.78 16.03 -9.03
CA ALA A 362 10.48 15.55 -9.51
C ALA A 362 10.28 15.82 -11.01
N ARG A 363 10.78 16.94 -11.54
CA ARG A 363 10.78 17.25 -12.98
C ARG A 363 11.65 16.25 -13.76
N THR A 364 12.85 15.99 -13.27
CA THR A 364 13.81 15.06 -13.88
C THR A 364 13.28 13.62 -13.87
N LEU A 365 12.68 13.19 -12.76
CA LEU A 365 12.03 11.88 -12.66
C LEU A 365 10.90 11.74 -13.68
N ASN A 366 10.02 12.75 -13.76
CA ASN A 366 8.93 12.77 -14.73
C ASN A 366 9.46 12.75 -16.19
N ALA A 367 10.55 13.46 -16.47
CA ALA A 367 11.18 13.45 -17.79
C ALA A 367 11.74 12.06 -18.12
N SER A 368 12.51 11.45 -17.22
CA SER A 368 13.08 10.11 -17.38
C SER A 368 12.01 9.05 -17.59
N ALA A 369 10.93 9.09 -16.79
CA ALA A 369 9.81 8.17 -16.93
C ALA A 369 9.08 8.30 -18.28
N ARG A 370 8.97 9.51 -18.84
CA ARG A 370 8.42 9.72 -20.19
C ARG A 370 9.37 9.21 -21.27
N GLU A 371 10.65 9.52 -21.17
CA GLU A 371 11.68 9.08 -22.13
C GLU A 371 11.76 7.55 -22.23
N ARG A 372 11.55 6.86 -21.10
CA ARG A 372 11.49 5.40 -20.99
C ARG A 372 10.11 4.82 -21.33
N ASN A 373 9.14 5.63 -21.75
CA ASN A 373 7.76 5.23 -22.05
C ASN A 373 7.05 4.50 -20.89
N LEU A 374 7.42 4.82 -19.65
CA LEU A 374 6.72 4.31 -18.46
C LEU A 374 5.40 5.05 -18.29
N VAL A 375 5.44 6.38 -18.37
CA VAL A 375 4.26 7.24 -18.23
C VAL A 375 4.03 8.05 -19.50
N LYS A 376 2.75 8.33 -19.80
CA LYS A 376 2.40 9.24 -20.90
C LYS A 376 2.66 10.70 -20.54
N ILE A 377 2.34 11.08 -19.30
CA ILE A 377 2.37 12.47 -18.84
C ILE A 377 3.35 12.63 -17.68
N LYS A 378 3.07 11.98 -16.55
CA LYS A 378 3.83 12.12 -15.30
C LYS A 378 3.57 10.94 -14.36
N CYS A 379 4.53 10.67 -13.48
CA CYS A 379 4.37 9.81 -12.30
C CYS A 379 4.19 10.64 -11.02
N VAL A 380 4.65 11.90 -11.00
CA VAL A 380 4.51 12.83 -9.88
C VAL A 380 3.75 14.08 -10.32
N ASP A 381 2.65 14.41 -9.64
CA ASP A 381 2.06 15.75 -9.74
C ASP A 381 2.92 16.74 -8.96
N LEU A 382 3.58 17.66 -9.67
CA LEU A 382 4.48 18.63 -9.04
C LEU A 382 3.78 19.52 -8.02
N LYS A 383 2.53 19.92 -8.29
CA LYS A 383 1.83 20.83 -7.38
C LYS A 383 1.51 20.10 -6.08
N ASP A 384 0.93 18.90 -6.19
CA ASP A 384 0.53 18.12 -5.01
C ASP A 384 1.75 17.66 -4.20
N PHE A 385 2.83 17.28 -4.89
CA PHE A 385 4.09 16.92 -4.25
C PHE A 385 4.71 18.11 -3.50
N LEU A 386 4.88 19.26 -4.14
CA LEU A 386 5.50 20.42 -3.48
C LEU A 386 4.63 20.95 -2.33
N GLN A 387 3.31 20.87 -2.43
CA GLN A 387 2.40 21.28 -1.35
C GLN A 387 2.36 20.32 -0.15
N SER A 388 2.84 19.09 -0.31
CA SER A 388 2.91 18.10 0.77
C SER A 388 4.25 18.08 1.49
N ILE A 389 5.27 18.79 0.99
CA ILE A 389 6.60 18.89 1.60
C ILE A 389 6.57 19.75 2.86
N THR A 390 7.14 19.20 3.93
CA THR A 390 7.50 19.91 5.16
C THR A 390 8.98 19.72 5.43
N ILE A 391 9.76 20.81 5.37
CA ILE A 391 11.17 20.79 5.79
C ILE A 391 11.21 20.73 7.32
N VAL A 392 11.88 19.71 7.87
CA VAL A 392 11.86 19.39 9.30
C VAL A 392 13.11 19.90 10.03
N SER A 393 14.28 19.82 9.38
CA SER A 393 15.57 20.33 9.89
C SER A 393 16.63 20.43 8.80
#